data_AF-A0A932GIW5-F1
#
_entry.id   AF-A0A932GIW5-F1
#
_cell.length_a   1.000
_cell.length_b   1.000
_cell.length_c   1.000
_cell.angle_alpha   90.00
_cell.angle_beta   90.00
_cell.angle_gamma   90.00
#
_symmetry.space_group_name_H-M   'P 1'
#
loop_
_entity.id
_entity.type
_entity.pdbx_description
1 polymer ?
#
loop_
_entity_poly.entity_id
_entity_poly.type
_entity_poly.pdbx_seq_one_letter_code
_entity_poly.pdbx_strand_id
1 'polypeptide(L)'
;VNIRLPFEQRPNPVIQGDEKLVQFKYFFTRKLIFAKETDAIALFPGGFGTLDEAFEILTLAQTGKGQPLPIVFVDAPAGGYWREWEGFVRRQMLDRGMITPQDTALFRITDRVEEAVEEVAGFYRNYHSSRYVQDGRLVIRHLSPIPDEALAHLNAEFADIVVDGRIERNGPHPDETNEPELADLPRLIFRFNRRDFGRLRRLIDAVNAAAAGPPAGPPRPVARRDGDRLSHA
;
A
#
# COMPACT_ATOMS: atom_id res chain seq x y z
N VAL A 1 -1.99 -3.77 18.99
CA VAL A 1 -0.61 -3.63 19.53
C VAL A 1 -0.54 -2.48 20.51
N ASN A 2 0.15 -2.62 21.65
CA ASN A 2 0.27 -1.55 22.66
C ASN A 2 1.75 -1.29 23.04
N ILE A 3 2.10 -0.10 23.50
CA ILE A 3 3.43 0.27 24.01
C ILE A 3 3.35 0.51 25.51
N ARG A 4 4.34 0.03 26.28
CA ARG A 4 4.40 0.29 27.71
C ARG A 4 4.84 1.73 27.97
N LEU A 5 3.95 2.53 28.54
CA LEU A 5 4.22 3.89 28.99
C LEU A 5 4.09 3.98 30.51
N PRO A 6 4.74 4.98 31.16
CA PRO A 6 4.69 5.12 32.61
C PRO A 6 3.26 5.32 33.15
N PHE A 7 2.41 6.01 32.38
CA PHE A 7 1.08 6.46 32.83
C PHE A 7 -0.08 5.80 32.05
N GLU A 8 0.15 5.34 30.83
CA GLU A 8 -0.88 4.66 30.01
C GLU A 8 -0.77 3.14 30.23
N GLN A 9 -1.33 2.66 31.34
CA GLN A 9 -1.06 1.32 31.84
C GLN A 9 -2.07 0.25 31.41
N ARG A 10 -3.18 0.62 30.76
CA ARG A 10 -4.24 -0.34 30.41
C ARG A 10 -4.62 -0.24 28.93
N PRO A 11 -4.75 -1.39 28.23
CA PRO A 11 -5.33 -1.41 26.89
C PRO A 11 -6.79 -0.93 26.95
N ASN A 12 -7.35 -0.52 25.81
CA ASN A 12 -8.77 -0.19 25.76
C ASN A 12 -9.64 -1.41 26.15
N PRO A 13 -10.90 -1.20 26.57
CA PRO A 13 -11.78 -2.28 27.01
C PRO A 13 -12.11 -3.32 25.94
N VAL A 14 -12.05 -2.95 24.66
CA VAL A 14 -12.41 -3.82 23.52
C VAL A 14 -11.37 -4.93 23.32
N ILE A 15 -10.09 -4.65 23.57
CA ILE A 15 -8.98 -5.60 23.37
C ILE A 15 -8.40 -6.12 24.70
N GLN A 16 -8.97 -5.72 25.83
CA GLN A 16 -8.48 -6.12 27.15
C GLN A 16 -8.73 -7.62 27.37
N GLY A 17 -7.66 -8.38 27.56
CA GLY A 17 -7.73 -9.83 27.78
C GLY A 17 -7.79 -10.67 26.49
N ASP A 18 -7.74 -10.04 25.32
CA ASP A 18 -7.66 -10.74 24.03
C ASP A 18 -6.26 -11.33 23.83
N GLU A 19 -6.17 -12.57 23.34
CA GLU A 19 -4.91 -13.28 23.08
C GLU A 19 -4.04 -12.57 22.01
N LYS A 20 -4.64 -11.74 21.14
CA LYS A 20 -3.95 -10.95 20.12
C LYS A 20 -3.34 -9.67 20.70
N LEU A 21 -3.56 -9.35 21.98
CA LEU A 21 -2.97 -8.18 22.61
C LEU A 21 -1.47 -8.36 22.83
N VAL A 22 -0.68 -7.81 21.92
CA VAL A 22 0.78 -7.75 22.06
C VAL A 22 1.20 -6.43 22.74
N GLN A 23 1.93 -6.54 23.85
CA GLN A 23 2.57 -5.41 24.53
C GLN A 23 4.05 -5.32 24.20
N PHE A 24 4.47 -4.17 23.67
CA PHE A 24 5.86 -3.90 23.35
C PHE A 24 6.54 -3.08 24.45
N LYS A 25 7.84 -3.33 24.63
CA LYS A 25 8.73 -2.50 25.47
C LYS A 25 9.40 -1.39 24.67
N TYR A 26 9.68 -1.63 23.39
CA TYR A 26 10.42 -0.72 22.52
C TYR A 26 9.51 -0.18 21.41
N PHE A 27 9.62 1.11 21.11
CA PHE A 27 8.81 1.75 20.07
C PHE A 27 9.09 1.18 18.68
N PHE A 28 10.36 0.93 18.34
CA PHE A 28 10.74 0.49 17.00
C PHE A 28 10.16 -0.89 16.64
N THR A 29 10.08 -1.83 17.60
CA THR A 29 9.48 -3.15 17.34
C THR A 29 7.97 -3.04 17.16
N ARG A 30 7.29 -2.17 17.92
CA ARG A 30 5.86 -1.89 17.72
C ARG A 30 5.60 -1.31 16.32
N LYS A 31 6.40 -0.32 15.90
CA LYS A 31 6.30 0.30 14.58
C LYS A 31 6.55 -0.69 13.45
N LEU A 32 7.60 -1.50 13.56
CA LEU A 32 7.91 -2.54 12.59
C LEU A 32 6.77 -3.54 12.42
N ILE A 33 6.21 -4.04 13.53
CA ILE A 33 5.09 -5.00 13.48
C ILE A 33 3.83 -4.32 12.93
N PHE A 34 3.57 -3.07 13.30
CA PHE A 34 2.44 -2.31 12.76
C PHE A 34 2.54 -2.19 11.24
N ALA A 35 3.68 -1.72 10.71
CA ALA A 35 3.88 -1.60 9.26
C ALA A 35 3.92 -2.98 8.56
N LYS A 36 4.48 -4.01 9.21
CA LYS A 36 4.61 -5.35 8.64
C LYS A 36 3.29 -6.11 8.60
N GLU A 37 2.42 -5.98 9.60
CA GLU A 37 1.20 -6.81 9.73
C GLU A 37 -0.07 -6.07 9.30
N THR A 38 0.08 -4.95 8.58
CA THR A 38 -1.03 -4.13 8.08
C THR A 38 -1.22 -4.30 6.58
N ASP A 39 -2.48 -4.37 6.16
CA ASP A 39 -2.90 -4.37 4.76
C ASP A 39 -3.58 -3.05 4.36
N ALA A 40 -3.98 -2.20 5.31
CA ALA A 40 -4.57 -0.88 5.03
C ALA A 40 -4.42 0.04 6.24
N ILE A 41 -4.26 1.34 5.99
CA ILE A 41 -4.04 2.32 7.05
C ILE A 41 -5.14 3.38 7.02
N ALA A 42 -5.80 3.58 8.16
CA ALA A 42 -6.73 4.67 8.39
C ALA A 42 -6.18 5.58 9.50
N LEU A 43 -5.88 6.83 9.16
CA LEU A 43 -5.34 7.85 10.04
C LEU A 43 -6.43 8.85 10.42
N PHE A 44 -6.75 8.92 11.71
CA PHE A 44 -7.66 9.92 12.27
C PHE A 44 -6.87 11.10 12.85
N PRO A 45 -7.47 12.30 13.00
CA PRO A 45 -6.78 13.45 13.58
C PRO A 45 -6.15 13.12 14.93
N GLY A 46 -4.88 13.48 15.10
CA GLY A 46 -4.11 13.13 16.30
C GLY A 46 -2.80 13.88 16.39
N GLY A 47 -2.10 13.75 17.52
CA GLY A 47 -0.86 14.49 17.78
C GLY A 47 0.40 13.87 17.14
N PHE A 48 1.53 14.05 17.80
CA PHE A 48 2.83 13.59 17.29
C PHE A 48 2.91 12.09 17.01
N GLY A 49 2.27 11.25 17.82
CA GLY A 49 2.27 9.80 17.59
C GLY A 49 1.63 9.42 16.25
N THR A 50 0.48 10.03 15.93
CA THR A 50 -0.22 9.83 14.66
C THR A 50 0.61 10.34 13.48
N LEU A 51 1.20 11.53 13.60
CA LEU A 51 2.02 12.11 12.54
C LEU A 51 3.32 11.32 12.32
N ASP A 52 3.94 10.82 13.38
CA ASP A 52 5.12 9.94 13.32
C ASP A 52 4.80 8.65 12.55
N GLU A 53 3.71 7.95 12.89
CA GLU A 53 3.25 6.77 12.15
C GLU A 53 2.86 7.14 10.70
N ALA A 54 2.21 8.28 10.45
CA ALA A 54 1.82 8.72 9.11
C ALA A 54 3.04 8.96 8.19
N PHE A 55 4.04 9.72 8.65
CA PHE A 55 5.23 10.01 7.86
C PHE A 55 6.11 8.77 7.66
N GLU A 56 6.18 7.86 8.64
CA GLU A 56 6.90 6.59 8.49
C GLU A 56 6.30 5.77 7.34
N ILE A 57 4.98 5.62 7.31
CA ILE A 57 4.27 4.85 6.28
C ILE A 57 4.37 5.50 4.91
N LEU A 58 4.18 6.82 4.82
CA LEU A 58 4.33 7.56 3.56
C LEU A 58 5.76 7.42 3.01
N THR A 59 6.77 7.48 3.87
CA THR A 59 8.17 7.29 3.48
C THR A 59 8.42 5.87 2.97
N LEU A 60 7.89 4.85 3.64
CA LEU A 60 8.01 3.45 3.18
C LEU A 60 7.34 3.24 1.82
N ALA A 61 6.17 3.85 1.60
CA ALA A 61 5.46 3.80 0.33
C ALA A 61 6.22 4.54 -0.79
N GLN A 62 6.68 5.77 -0.50
CA GLN A 62 7.43 6.61 -1.45
C GLN A 62 8.76 5.97 -1.88
N THR A 63 9.43 5.25 -0.99
CA THR A 63 10.74 4.63 -1.26
C THR A 63 10.64 3.19 -1.74
N GLY A 64 9.44 2.62 -1.81
CA GLY A 64 9.22 1.21 -2.15
C GLY A 64 9.80 0.21 -1.16
N LYS A 65 10.06 0.65 0.08
CA LYS A 65 10.49 -0.23 1.18
C LYS A 65 9.30 -0.90 1.87
N GLY A 66 8.10 -0.34 1.71
CA GLY A 66 6.83 -0.98 2.03
C GLY A 66 6.22 -1.69 0.82
N GLN A 67 5.36 -2.65 1.10
CA GLN A 67 4.44 -3.18 0.08
C GLN A 67 3.36 -2.14 -0.23
N PRO A 68 2.85 -2.06 -1.47
CA PRO A 68 1.72 -1.19 -1.79
C PRO A 68 0.49 -1.52 -0.93
N LEU A 69 -0.09 -0.51 -0.29
CA LEU A 69 -1.31 -0.60 0.52
C LEU A 69 -2.09 0.73 0.44
N PRO A 70 -3.41 0.73 0.68
CA PRO A 70 -4.20 1.96 0.73
C PRO A 70 -3.98 2.70 2.04
N ILE A 71 -3.68 4.00 1.94
CA ILE A 71 -3.50 4.92 3.07
C ILE A 71 -4.61 5.97 3.01
N VAL A 72 -5.46 6.00 4.02
CA VAL A 72 -6.60 6.91 4.10
C VAL A 72 -6.47 7.80 5.33
N PHE A 73 -6.56 9.10 5.11
CA PHE A 73 -6.65 10.11 6.14
C PHE A 73 -8.13 10.47 6.29
N VAL A 74 -8.72 10.07 7.41
CA VAL A 74 -10.15 10.22 7.70
C VAL A 74 -10.33 11.40 8.62
N ASP A 75 -10.98 12.46 8.15
CA ASP A 75 -11.32 13.63 8.95
C ASP A 75 -12.73 13.51 9.55
N ALA A 76 -13.05 14.36 10.52
CA ALA A 76 -14.44 14.51 10.96
C ALA A 76 -15.25 15.18 9.83
N PRO A 77 -16.59 14.96 9.72
CA PRO A 77 -17.42 15.68 8.78
C PRO A 77 -17.24 17.21 8.89
N ALA A 78 -16.95 17.87 7.76
CA ALA A 78 -16.58 19.29 7.72
C ALA A 78 -15.32 19.67 8.52
N GLY A 79 -14.50 18.69 8.91
CA GLY A 79 -13.20 18.86 9.56
C GLY A 79 -12.15 19.43 8.62
N GLY A 80 -11.19 20.14 9.19
CA GLY A 80 -10.11 20.82 8.45
C GLY A 80 -8.72 20.24 8.70
N TYR A 81 -8.59 19.26 9.61
CA TYR A 81 -7.30 18.82 10.12
C TYR A 81 -6.39 18.31 9.00
N TRP A 82 -6.89 17.38 8.20
CA TRP A 82 -6.09 16.78 7.13
C TRP A 82 -5.97 17.69 5.90
N ARG A 83 -6.94 18.57 5.67
CA ARG A 83 -6.87 19.59 4.61
C ARG A 83 -5.79 20.65 4.92
N GLU A 84 -5.65 21.06 6.17
CA GLU A 84 -4.57 21.95 6.60
C GLU A 84 -3.20 21.27 6.50
N TRP A 85 -3.11 20.00 6.93
CA TRP A 85 -1.91 19.19 6.76
C TRP A 85 -1.52 19.03 5.28
N GLU A 86 -2.48 18.71 4.40
CA GLU A 86 -2.23 18.62 2.96
C GLU A 86 -1.76 19.97 2.40
N GLY A 87 -2.34 21.07 2.87
CA GLY A 87 -1.89 22.42 2.54
C GLY A 87 -0.42 22.65 2.92
N PHE A 88 0.03 22.14 4.07
CA PHE A 88 1.45 22.15 4.44
C PHE A 88 2.29 21.26 3.52
N VAL A 89 1.87 20.02 3.26
CA VAL A 89 2.58 19.09 2.36
C VAL A 89 2.77 19.72 0.98
N ARG A 90 1.71 20.31 0.40
CA ARG A 90 1.78 20.97 -0.90
C ARG A 90 2.72 22.17 -0.88
N ARG A 91 2.49 23.13 0.03
CA ARG A 91 3.27 24.39 0.05
C ARG A 91 4.74 24.20 0.46
N GLN A 92 5.01 23.28 1.39
CA GLN A 92 6.34 23.16 1.99
C GLN A 92 7.15 22.02 1.41
N MET A 93 6.51 20.94 0.95
CA MET A 93 7.23 19.78 0.41
C MET A 93 7.14 19.74 -1.11
N LEU A 94 5.93 19.88 -1.68
CA LEU A 94 5.75 19.77 -3.14
C LEU A 94 6.31 21.00 -3.88
N ASP A 95 5.86 22.21 -3.54
CA ASP A 95 6.27 23.46 -4.22
C ASP A 95 7.78 23.70 -4.12
N ARG A 96 8.42 23.12 -3.10
CA ARG A 96 9.86 23.21 -2.85
C ARG A 96 10.65 22.01 -3.39
N GLY A 97 9.99 21.08 -4.09
CA GLY A 97 10.63 19.94 -4.76
C GLY A 97 11.16 18.84 -3.83
N MET A 98 10.66 18.75 -2.59
CA MET A 98 11.02 17.70 -1.64
C MET A 98 10.26 16.38 -1.89
N ILE A 99 9.10 16.47 -2.52
CA ILE A 99 8.31 15.34 -3.01
C ILE A 99 7.90 15.61 -4.46
N THR A 100 7.47 14.56 -5.16
CA THR A 100 6.96 14.67 -6.53
C THR A 100 5.44 14.88 -6.54
N PRO A 101 4.86 15.44 -7.63
CA PRO A 101 3.41 15.48 -7.79
C PRO A 101 2.74 14.10 -7.77
N GLN A 102 3.50 13.03 -8.05
CA GLN A 102 2.98 11.67 -8.04
C GLN A 102 2.83 11.13 -6.62
N ASP A 103 3.61 11.62 -5.66
CA ASP A 103 3.56 11.14 -4.27
C ASP A 103 2.22 11.45 -3.59
N THR A 104 1.45 12.43 -4.08
CA THR A 104 0.09 12.70 -3.58
C THR A 104 -0.91 11.61 -3.98
N ALA A 105 -0.55 10.67 -4.85
CA ALA A 105 -1.36 9.50 -5.15
C ALA A 105 -1.20 8.38 -4.10
N LEU A 106 -0.22 8.49 -3.20
CA LEU A 106 0.03 7.47 -2.17
C LEU A 106 -1.02 7.44 -1.07
N PHE A 107 -1.84 8.49 -0.94
CA PHE A 107 -2.85 8.60 0.09
C PHE A 107 -4.13 9.26 -0.42
N ARG A 108 -5.22 9.00 0.30
CA ARG A 108 -6.51 9.66 0.11
C ARG A 108 -6.91 10.40 1.38
N ILE A 109 -7.50 11.58 1.22
CA ILE A 109 -8.14 12.32 2.33
C ILE A 109 -9.64 12.30 2.10
N THR A 110 -10.41 11.99 3.14
CA THR A 110 -11.88 12.03 3.10
C THR A 110 -12.44 12.33 4.48
N ASP A 111 -13.64 12.92 4.54
CA ASP A 111 -14.41 13.09 5.79
C ASP A 111 -15.63 12.14 5.84
N ARG A 112 -15.69 11.18 4.92
CA ARG A 112 -16.75 10.17 4.80
C ARG A 112 -16.19 8.77 5.03
N VAL A 113 -16.78 8.07 6.01
CA VAL A 113 -16.37 6.71 6.37
C VAL A 113 -16.58 5.75 5.20
N GLU A 114 -17.65 5.93 4.43
CA GLU A 114 -17.97 5.09 3.27
C GLU A 114 -16.87 5.17 2.21
N GLU A 115 -16.36 6.37 1.94
CA GLU A 115 -15.26 6.55 0.98
C GLU A 115 -13.96 5.93 1.47
N ALA A 116 -13.69 5.98 2.78
CA ALA A 116 -12.53 5.32 3.35
C ALA A 116 -12.62 3.79 3.20
N VAL A 117 -13.81 3.23 3.41
CA VAL A 117 -14.06 1.79 3.20
C VAL A 117 -13.94 1.42 1.72
N GLU A 118 -14.50 2.23 0.82
CA GLU A 118 -14.41 2.05 -0.63
C GLU A 118 -12.97 2.11 -1.12
N GLU A 119 -12.15 3.01 -0.57
CA GLU A 119 -10.73 3.11 -0.89
C GLU A 119 -9.98 1.83 -0.52
N VAL A 120 -10.21 1.31 0.69
CA VAL A 120 -9.56 0.08 1.17
C VAL A 120 -10.04 -1.15 0.39
N ALA A 121 -11.36 -1.31 0.21
CA ALA A 121 -11.92 -2.44 -0.50
C ALA A 121 -11.62 -2.38 -2.02
N GLY A 122 -11.66 -1.18 -2.60
CA GLY A 122 -11.37 -0.93 -4.00
C GLY A 122 -9.91 -1.22 -4.36
N PHE A 123 -8.96 -0.91 -3.46
CA PHE A 123 -7.55 -1.23 -3.65
C PHE A 123 -7.28 -2.73 -3.84
N TYR A 124 -8.10 -3.59 -3.22
CA TYR A 124 -7.95 -5.05 -3.28
C TYR A 124 -8.97 -5.73 -4.21
N ARG A 125 -9.73 -4.95 -4.98
CA ARG A 125 -10.75 -5.48 -5.91
C ARG A 125 -10.16 -6.47 -6.90
N ASN A 126 -8.97 -6.17 -7.43
CA ASN A 126 -8.27 -7.04 -8.37
C ASN A 126 -6.81 -7.25 -7.97
N TYR A 127 -6.15 -6.25 -7.40
CA TYR A 127 -4.78 -6.37 -6.95
C TYR A 127 -4.70 -7.35 -5.77
N HIS A 128 -3.77 -8.30 -5.87
CA HIS A 128 -3.49 -9.24 -4.80
C HIS A 128 -2.16 -8.91 -4.11
N SER A 129 -1.07 -8.91 -4.88
CA SER A 129 0.26 -8.61 -4.35
C SER A 129 1.23 -8.24 -5.47
N SER A 130 2.41 -7.74 -5.10
CA SER A 130 3.50 -7.54 -6.04
C SER A 130 4.85 -7.93 -5.46
N ARG A 131 5.77 -8.33 -6.34
CA ARG A 131 7.14 -8.69 -5.96
C ARG A 131 8.11 -8.40 -7.10
N TYR A 132 9.36 -8.19 -6.75
CA TYR A 132 10.44 -8.23 -7.73
C TYR A 132 10.94 -9.67 -7.89
N VAL A 133 11.30 -10.02 -9.11
CA VAL A 133 11.97 -11.27 -9.46
C VAL A 133 13.45 -11.01 -9.76
N GLN A 134 14.28 -12.06 -9.80
CA GLN A 134 15.74 -11.96 -9.88
C GLN A 134 16.25 -11.17 -11.09
N ASP A 135 15.51 -11.17 -12.19
CA ASP A 135 15.86 -10.41 -13.40
C ASP A 135 15.48 -8.92 -13.34
N GLY A 136 15.00 -8.45 -12.18
CA GLY A 136 14.66 -7.06 -11.91
C GLY A 136 13.26 -6.64 -12.35
N ARG A 137 12.47 -7.52 -12.97
CA ARG A 137 11.07 -7.22 -13.30
C ARG A 137 10.19 -7.20 -12.05
N LEU A 138 9.19 -6.32 -12.08
CA LEU A 138 8.10 -6.29 -11.13
C LEU A 138 6.99 -7.22 -11.65
N VAL A 139 6.54 -8.12 -10.78
CA VAL A 139 5.38 -8.98 -10.99
C VAL A 139 4.25 -8.44 -10.14
N ILE A 140 3.12 -8.12 -10.76
CA ILE A 140 1.85 -7.78 -10.09
C ILE A 140 0.91 -8.96 -10.28
N ARG A 141 0.54 -9.62 -9.18
CA ARG A 141 -0.49 -10.65 -9.15
C ARG A 141 -1.85 -10.01 -8.95
N HIS A 142 -2.84 -10.48 -9.69
CA HIS A 142 -4.21 -9.99 -9.62
C HIS A 142 -5.23 -11.13 -9.65
N LEU A 143 -6.47 -10.87 -9.23
CA LEU A 143 -7.49 -11.87 -8.97
C LEU A 143 -8.27 -12.28 -10.22
N SER A 144 -8.41 -11.38 -11.20
CA SER A 144 -9.17 -11.58 -12.42
C SER A 144 -8.35 -11.12 -13.64
N PRO A 145 -8.43 -11.83 -14.79
CA PRO A 145 -7.69 -11.46 -16.00
C PRO A 145 -7.97 -10.01 -16.44
N ILE A 146 -6.93 -9.30 -16.89
CA ILE A 146 -7.05 -7.96 -17.46
C ILE A 146 -7.42 -8.10 -18.94
N PRO A 147 -8.49 -7.46 -19.46
CA PRO A 147 -8.84 -7.49 -20.88
C PRO A 147 -7.78 -6.86 -21.80
N ASP A 148 -7.80 -7.16 -23.10
CA ASP A 148 -6.80 -6.64 -24.07
C ASP A 148 -6.83 -5.13 -24.20
N GLU A 149 -8.03 -4.55 -24.25
CA GLU A 149 -8.21 -3.10 -24.27
C GLU A 149 -7.64 -2.44 -23.01
N ALA A 150 -7.91 -3.02 -21.84
CA ALA A 150 -7.36 -2.53 -20.58
C ALA A 150 -5.82 -2.65 -20.56
N LEU A 151 -5.24 -3.75 -21.02
CA LEU A 151 -3.79 -3.91 -21.10
C LEU A 151 -3.15 -2.89 -22.07
N ALA A 152 -3.79 -2.60 -23.20
CA ALA A 152 -3.34 -1.58 -24.14
C ALA A 152 -3.37 -0.18 -23.47
N HIS A 153 -4.42 0.12 -22.72
CA HIS A 153 -4.53 1.35 -21.96
C HIS A 153 -3.44 1.47 -20.88
N LEU A 154 -3.19 0.41 -20.09
CA LEU A 154 -2.13 0.40 -19.09
C LEU A 154 -0.76 0.67 -19.73
N ASN A 155 -0.49 0.07 -20.89
CA ASN A 155 0.75 0.30 -21.62
C ASN A 155 0.90 1.72 -22.15
N ALA A 156 -0.18 2.33 -22.61
CA ALA A 156 -0.17 3.71 -23.08
C ALA A 156 -0.03 4.72 -21.93
N GLU A 157 -0.78 4.51 -20.84
CA GLU A 157 -0.82 5.44 -19.71
C GLU A 157 0.46 5.40 -18.87
N PHE A 158 1.04 4.22 -18.64
CA PHE A 158 2.14 4.03 -17.67
C PHE A 158 3.49 3.76 -18.33
N ALA A 159 3.67 4.08 -19.61
CA ALA A 159 4.93 3.93 -20.33
C ALA A 159 6.11 4.68 -19.67
N ASP A 160 5.83 5.79 -18.98
CA ASP A 160 6.82 6.62 -18.27
C ASP A 160 7.51 5.89 -17.10
N ILE A 161 6.88 4.85 -16.55
CA ILE A 161 7.45 4.06 -15.46
C ILE A 161 8.01 2.70 -15.87
N VAL A 162 7.98 2.40 -17.17
CA VAL A 162 8.54 1.18 -17.76
C VAL A 162 9.94 1.51 -18.31
N VAL A 163 10.97 0.84 -17.79
CA VAL A 163 12.38 1.08 -18.18
C VAL A 163 12.66 0.60 -19.60
N ASP A 164 12.16 -0.60 -19.93
CA ASP A 164 12.24 -1.19 -21.26
C ASP A 164 11.07 -2.14 -21.53
N GLY A 165 10.80 -2.37 -22.80
CA GLY A 165 9.69 -3.20 -23.24
C GLY A 165 8.34 -2.56 -22.95
N ARG A 166 7.46 -3.32 -22.31
CA ARG A 166 6.07 -2.96 -22.02
C ARG A 166 5.52 -3.82 -20.87
N ILE A 167 4.32 -3.50 -20.40
CA ILE A 167 3.55 -4.32 -19.47
C ILE A 167 2.94 -5.51 -20.21
N GLU A 168 3.28 -6.71 -19.76
CA GLU A 168 2.85 -7.96 -20.41
C GLU A 168 2.17 -8.91 -19.42
N ARG A 169 1.25 -9.74 -19.93
CA ARG A 169 0.72 -10.87 -19.17
C ARG A 169 1.68 -12.04 -19.28
N ASN A 170 1.93 -12.71 -18.16
CA ASN A 170 2.75 -13.92 -18.16
C ASN A 170 2.30 -14.91 -17.09
N GLY A 171 2.76 -16.15 -17.21
CA GLY A 171 2.61 -17.17 -16.17
C GLY A 171 3.53 -16.93 -14.97
N PRO A 172 3.48 -17.83 -13.96
CA PRO A 172 4.37 -17.77 -12.80
C PRO A 172 5.85 -17.74 -13.20
N HIS A 173 6.62 -16.85 -12.59
CA HIS A 173 8.07 -16.84 -12.72
C HIS A 173 8.69 -17.99 -11.90
N PRO A 174 9.85 -18.57 -12.29
CA PRO A 174 10.53 -19.60 -11.49
C PRO A 174 10.79 -19.21 -10.02
N ASP A 175 10.97 -17.92 -9.74
CA ASP A 175 11.14 -17.38 -8.38
C ASP A 175 9.87 -17.46 -7.51
N GLU A 176 8.71 -17.77 -8.10
CA GLU A 176 7.42 -17.93 -7.40
C GLU A 176 7.13 -19.39 -7.01
N THR A 177 8.05 -20.32 -7.27
CA THR A 177 7.88 -21.76 -6.98
C THR A 177 7.67 -22.07 -5.49
N ASN A 178 8.03 -21.15 -4.60
CA ASN A 178 7.82 -21.26 -3.15
C ASN A 178 6.43 -20.80 -2.67
N GLU A 179 5.58 -20.27 -3.57
CA GLU A 179 4.20 -19.81 -3.33
C GLU A 179 3.19 -20.60 -4.20
N PRO A 180 3.12 -21.94 -4.09
CA PRO A 180 2.25 -22.76 -4.96
C PRO A 180 0.76 -22.39 -4.85
N GLU A 181 0.32 -21.85 -3.71
CA GLU A 181 -1.03 -21.36 -3.50
C GLU A 181 -1.40 -20.14 -4.36
N LEU A 182 -0.41 -19.46 -4.94
CA LEU A 182 -0.60 -18.31 -5.82
C LEU A 182 -0.38 -18.64 -7.30
N ALA A 183 -0.09 -19.90 -7.64
CA ALA A 183 0.28 -20.33 -9.00
C ALA A 183 -0.79 -20.00 -10.04
N ASP A 184 -2.07 -20.00 -9.67
CA ASP A 184 -3.18 -19.79 -10.60
C ASP A 184 -3.53 -18.30 -10.83
N LEU A 185 -2.97 -17.37 -10.05
CA LEU A 185 -3.32 -15.95 -10.15
C LEU A 185 -2.73 -15.31 -11.42
N PRO A 186 -3.52 -14.63 -12.27
CA PRO A 186 -2.95 -13.93 -13.41
C PRO A 186 -1.95 -12.84 -12.99
N ARG A 187 -0.97 -12.55 -13.87
CA ARG A 187 0.12 -11.60 -13.61
C ARG A 187 0.28 -10.56 -14.71
N LEU A 188 0.66 -9.36 -14.29
CA LEU A 188 1.33 -8.37 -15.14
C LEU A 188 2.81 -8.33 -14.77
N ILE A 189 3.70 -8.31 -15.77
CA ILE A 189 5.15 -8.28 -15.57
C ILE A 189 5.77 -7.18 -16.44
N PHE A 190 6.65 -6.38 -15.85
CA PHE A 190 7.43 -5.34 -16.56
C PHE A 190 8.64 -4.87 -15.74
N ARG A 191 9.60 -4.17 -16.36
CA ARG A 191 10.69 -3.52 -15.63
C ARG A 191 10.26 -2.13 -15.14
N PHE A 192 9.82 -2.05 -13.89
CA PHE A 192 9.50 -0.78 -13.25
C PHE A 192 10.77 0.02 -12.94
N ASN A 193 10.71 1.35 -13.08
CA ASN A 193 11.86 2.25 -12.87
C ASN A 193 12.33 2.39 -11.41
N ARG A 194 11.62 1.76 -10.45
CA ARG A 194 11.95 1.74 -9.01
C ARG A 194 12.03 3.13 -8.36
N ARG A 195 11.32 4.11 -8.94
CA ARG A 195 11.36 5.51 -8.49
C ARG A 195 9.96 6.08 -8.31
N ASP A 196 9.09 5.93 -9.29
CA ASP A 196 7.81 6.64 -9.33
C ASP A 196 6.70 5.82 -8.67
N PHE A 197 6.83 5.59 -7.36
CA PHE A 197 5.89 4.75 -6.60
C PHE A 197 4.47 5.32 -6.54
N GLY A 198 4.33 6.65 -6.62
CA GLY A 198 3.02 7.28 -6.81
C GLY A 198 2.34 6.90 -8.14
N ARG A 199 3.13 6.73 -9.22
CA ARG A 199 2.62 6.23 -10.51
C ARG A 199 2.32 4.74 -10.45
N LEU A 200 3.16 3.94 -9.79
CA LEU A 200 2.86 2.54 -9.52
C LEU A 200 1.55 2.37 -8.73
N ARG A 201 1.29 3.24 -7.75
CA ARG A 201 0.06 3.26 -6.99
C ARG A 201 -1.17 3.60 -7.86
N ARG A 202 -1.03 4.46 -8.87
CA ARG A 202 -2.10 4.67 -9.88
C ARG A 202 -2.25 3.51 -10.87
N LEU A 203 -1.16 2.83 -11.23
CA LEU A 203 -1.22 1.61 -12.05
C LEU A 203 -2.06 0.53 -11.34
N ILE A 204 -1.88 0.39 -10.02
CA ILE A 204 -2.68 -0.53 -9.20
C ILE A 204 -4.17 -0.15 -9.24
N ASP A 205 -4.52 1.13 -9.14
CA ASP A 205 -5.91 1.58 -9.28
C ASP A 205 -6.49 1.21 -10.65
N ALA A 206 -5.72 1.40 -11.72
CA ALA A 206 -6.15 1.04 -13.07
C ALA A 206 -6.33 -0.48 -13.24
N VAL A 207 -5.46 -1.29 -12.62
CA VAL A 207 -5.60 -2.75 -12.53
C VAL A 207 -6.88 -3.15 -11.80
N ASN A 208 -7.22 -2.44 -10.72
CA ASN A 208 -8.46 -2.65 -9.97
C ASN A 208 -9.71 -2.24 -10.75
N ALA A 209 -9.65 -1.13 -11.48
CA ALA A 209 -10.74 -0.65 -12.32
C ALA A 209 -11.02 -1.60 -13.51
N ALA A 210 -9.99 -2.29 -14.01
CA ALA A 210 -10.11 -3.24 -15.10
C ALA A 210 -10.79 -4.58 -14.72
N ALA A 211 -11.06 -4.83 -13.43
CA ALA A 211 -11.73 -6.06 -13.01
C ALA A 211 -13.22 -6.10 -13.36
N ALA A 212 -13.62 -7.15 -14.06
CA ALA A 212 -15.01 -7.55 -14.20
C ALA A 212 -15.51 -8.17 -12.89
N GLY A 213 -16.54 -7.59 -12.27
CA GLY A 213 -17.20 -8.12 -11.08
C GLY A 213 -17.10 -7.24 -9.82
N PRO A 214 -17.88 -7.53 -8.76
CA PRO A 214 -17.88 -6.76 -7.52
C PRO A 214 -16.53 -6.86 -6.79
N PRO A 215 -16.18 -5.88 -5.93
CA PRO A 215 -14.93 -5.90 -5.18
C PRO A 215 -14.79 -7.19 -4.36
N ALA A 216 -13.69 -7.91 -4.56
CA ALA A 216 -13.25 -8.91 -3.60
C ALA A 216 -12.86 -8.19 -2.30
N GLY A 217 -13.20 -8.75 -1.14
CA GLY A 217 -12.65 -8.26 0.13
C GLY A 217 -11.12 -8.35 0.14
N PRO A 218 -10.43 -7.71 1.11
CA PRO A 218 -8.98 -7.77 1.19
C PRO A 218 -8.50 -9.22 1.12
N PRO A 219 -7.46 -9.53 0.31
CA PRO A 219 -6.98 -10.89 0.15
C PRO A 219 -6.64 -11.46 1.52
N ARG A 220 -6.88 -12.77 1.71
CA ARG A 220 -6.43 -13.43 2.94
C ARG A 220 -4.94 -13.20 3.08
N PRO A 221 -4.43 -12.86 4.29
CA PRO A 221 -3.00 -12.71 4.50
C PRO A 221 -2.33 -14.03 4.10
N VAL A 222 -1.63 -14.02 2.98
CA VAL A 222 -0.72 -15.11 2.62
C VAL A 222 0.33 -15.13 3.70
N ALA A 223 0.59 -16.29 4.30
CA ALA A 223 1.61 -16.44 5.34
C ALA A 223 2.94 -15.94 4.76
N ARG A 224 3.32 -14.71 5.15
CA ARG A 224 4.44 -13.96 4.59
C ARG A 224 5.73 -14.71 4.95
N ARG A 225 6.26 -15.53 4.04
CA ARG A 225 7.52 -16.26 4.27
C ARG A 225 8.70 -15.29 4.12
N ASP A 226 9.68 -15.44 4.99
CA ASP A 226 10.82 -14.52 5.20
C ASP A 226 11.74 -14.30 3.98
N GLY A 227 11.48 -14.96 2.84
CA GLY A 227 12.29 -14.87 1.61
C GLY A 227 12.07 -13.62 0.75
N ASP A 228 11.03 -12.83 1.01
CA ASP A 228 10.68 -11.66 0.18
C ASP A 228 11.40 -10.37 0.58
N ARG A 229 12.27 -10.39 1.59
CA ARG A 229 12.83 -9.17 2.18
C ARG A 229 14.32 -9.31 2.45
N LEU A 230 15.12 -8.61 1.63
CA LEU A 230 16.46 -8.03 1.90
C LEU A 230 17.57 -8.33 0.88
N SER A 231 17.32 -9.03 -0.23
CA SER A 231 18.30 -8.98 -1.33
C SER A 231 18.05 -7.73 -2.17
N HIS A 232 19.10 -6.95 -2.40
CA HIS A 232 19.14 -5.76 -3.27
C HIS A 232 18.72 -4.44 -2.61
N ALA A 233 19.54 -4.03 -1.63
CA ALA A 233 20.07 -2.67 -1.64
C ALA A 233 21.08 -2.52 -2.78
#